data_AF-A0A9E5P6R5-F1
#
_entry.id   AF-A0A9E5P6R5-F1
#
_cell.length_a   1.000
_cell.length_b   1.000
_cell.length_c   1.000
_cell.angle_alpha   90.00
_cell.angle_beta   90.00
_cell.angle_gamma   90.00
#
_symmetry.space_group_name_H-M   'P 1'
#
loop_
_entity.id
_entity.type
_entity.pdbx_description
1 polymer ?
#
loop_
_entity_poly.entity_id
_entity_poly.type
_entity_poly.pdbx_seq_one_letter_code
_entity_poly.pdbx_strand_id
1 'polypeptide(L)'
;VESQLKWPNDLLVRDRKLGGILCEGRWRGSDVSWVAIGVGINVHGPLPVALAGRAIPLDEVLPDVSRMDLLVQFVPRLHTLPDESALTDAEQAAFQRYDWLRGRAVRH
;
A
#
# COMPACT_ATOMS: atom_id res chain seq x y z
N VAL A 1 -0.74 -3.34 14.67
CA VAL A 1 0.61 -2.99 14.20
C VAL A 1 0.52 -1.63 13.52
N GLU A 2 1.41 -0.68 13.84
CA GLU A 2 1.42 0.62 13.19
C GLU A 2 1.99 0.48 11.76
N SER A 3 1.30 1.07 10.79
CA SER A 3 1.67 1.05 9.38
C SER A 3 1.69 2.47 8.83
N GLN A 4 2.54 2.70 7.84
CA GLN A 4 2.78 4.01 7.22
C GLN A 4 2.72 3.87 5.70
N LEU A 5 2.23 4.91 5.03
CA LEU A 5 2.21 5.05 3.58
C LEU A 5 3.36 5.97 3.17
N LYS A 6 4.33 5.43 2.44
CA LYS A 6 5.39 6.23 1.84
C LYS A 6 5.01 6.50 0.39
N TRP A 7 4.73 7.76 0.12
CA TRP A 7 4.46 8.23 -1.24
C TRP A 7 5.63 7.90 -2.18
N PRO A 8 5.37 7.44 -3.43
CA PRO A 8 4.04 7.34 -4.03
C PRO A 8 3.27 6.03 -3.73
N ASN A 9 3.96 4.94 -3.38
CA ASN A 9 3.43 3.60 -3.67
C ASN A 9 3.70 2.55 -2.57
N ASP A 10 4.40 2.90 -1.50
CA ASP A 10 4.93 1.91 -0.55
C ASP A 10 4.11 1.84 0.75
N LEU A 11 3.79 0.62 1.17
CA LEU A 11 3.28 0.32 2.50
C LEU A 11 4.43 -0.12 3.40
N LEU A 12 4.64 0.59 4.50
CA LEU A 12 5.73 0.36 5.44
C LEU A 12 5.21 -0.09 6.81
N VAL A 13 5.98 -0.96 7.45
CA VAL A 13 5.85 -1.32 8.86
C VAL A 13 7.25 -1.31 9.46
N ARG A 14 7.45 -0.62 10.60
CA ARG A 14 8.78 -0.46 11.24
C ARG A 14 9.85 0.05 10.26
N ASP A 15 9.53 1.06 9.45
CA ASP A 15 10.38 1.62 8.38
C ASP A 15 10.86 0.61 7.31
N ARG A 16 10.27 -0.59 7.25
CA ARG A 16 10.55 -1.62 6.25
C ARG A 16 9.35 -1.84 5.34
N LYS A 17 9.61 -2.10 4.06
CA LYS A 17 8.58 -2.30 3.05
C LYS A 17 7.83 -3.61 3.26
N LEU A 18 6.57 -3.49 3.63
CA LEU A 18 5.62 -4.61 3.71
C LEU A 18 5.07 -4.95 2.33
N GLY A 19 4.85 -3.94 1.49
CA GLY A 19 4.25 -4.12 0.18
C GLY A 19 4.15 -2.81 -0.58
N GLY A 20 3.37 -2.80 -1.64
CA GLY A 20 3.09 -1.59 -2.40
C GLY A 20 1.98 -1.75 -3.41
N ILE A 21 1.58 -0.61 -3.97
CA ILE A 21 0.56 -0.49 -5.01
C ILE A 21 1.23 0.07 -6.27
N LEU A 22 0.88 -0.47 -7.43
CA LEU A 22 1.31 0.04 -8.73
C LEU A 22 0.07 0.27 -9.59
N CYS A 23 -0.04 1.46 -10.15
CA CYS A 23 -1.09 1.79 -11.10
C CYS A 23 -0.48 1.92 -12.49
N GLU A 24 -0.93 1.08 -13.42
CA GLU A 24 -0.61 1.18 -14.85
C GLU A 24 -1.88 1.51 -15.61
N GLY A 25 -1.78 2.22 -16.73
CA GLY A 25 -2.97 2.61 -17.48
C GLY A 25 -2.69 2.87 -18.94
N ARG A 26 -3.76 2.99 -19.71
CA ARG A 26 -3.71 3.47 -21.09
C ARG A 26 -4.71 4.59 -21.28
N TRP A 27 -4.26 5.64 -21.97
CA TRP A 27 -5.08 6.80 -22.35
C TRP A 27 -5.31 6.82 -23.86
N ARG A 28 -6.47 7.34 -24.26
CA ARG A 28 -6.82 7.67 -25.64
C ARG A 28 -7.21 9.15 -25.68
N GLY A 29 -6.28 10.02 -26.05
CA GLY A 29 -6.47 11.46 -25.92
C GLY A 29 -6.57 11.85 -24.44
N SER A 30 -7.65 12.52 -24.05
CA SER A 30 -7.95 12.88 -22.66
C SER A 30 -8.56 11.74 -21.84
N ASP A 31 -9.03 10.67 -22.49
CA ASP A 31 -9.84 9.66 -21.83
C ASP A 31 -8.99 8.48 -21.35
N VAL A 32 -9.18 8.07 -20.09
CA VAL A 32 -8.63 6.82 -19.57
C VAL A 32 -9.36 5.65 -20.25
N SER A 33 -8.63 4.83 -20.98
CA SER A 33 -9.17 3.59 -21.58
C SER A 33 -9.24 2.46 -20.56
N TRP A 34 -8.21 2.32 -19.73
CA TRP A 34 -8.17 1.38 -18.61
C TRP A 34 -7.09 1.78 -17.61
N VAL A 35 -7.26 1.34 -16.37
CA VAL A 35 -6.24 1.34 -15.31
C VAL A 35 -6.19 -0.06 -14.70
N ALA A 36 -4.99 -0.60 -14.57
CA ALA A 36 -4.69 -1.82 -13.84
C ALA A 36 -4.00 -1.43 -12.52
N ILE A 37 -4.57 -1.86 -11.39
CA ILE A 37 -4.01 -1.61 -10.07
C ILE A 37 -3.43 -2.93 -9.53
N GLY A 38 -2.12 -3.03 -9.50
CA GLY A 38 -1.39 -4.14 -8.89
C GLY A 38 -1.16 -3.86 -7.41
N VAL A 39 -1.49 -4.83 -6.54
CA VAL A 39 -1.21 -4.75 -5.10
C VAL A 39 -0.37 -5.95 -4.70
N GLY A 40 0.82 -5.68 -4.18
CA GLY A 40 1.76 -6.71 -3.73
C GLY A 40 2.04 -6.58 -2.24
N ILE A 41 1.85 -7.66 -1.49
CA ILE A 41 2.10 -7.71 -0.03
C ILE A 41 3.02 -8.90 0.27
N ASN A 42 4.09 -8.66 1.02
CA ASN A 42 4.92 -9.70 1.59
C ASN A 42 4.16 -10.34 2.76
N VAL A 43 3.52 -11.49 2.54
CA VAL A 43 2.71 -12.14 3.60
C VAL A 43 3.58 -13.03 4.49
N HIS A 44 4.38 -13.91 3.87
CA HIS A 44 5.18 -14.92 4.56
C HIS A 44 6.67 -14.78 4.25
N GLY A 45 7.50 -15.00 5.26
CA GLY A 45 8.95 -15.12 5.11
C GLY A 45 9.41 -16.56 4.76
N PRO A 46 10.73 -16.77 4.60
CA PRO A 46 11.79 -15.75 4.63
C PRO A 46 11.82 -14.92 3.33
N LEU A 47 12.17 -13.65 3.45
CA LEU A 47 12.40 -12.79 2.28
C LEU A 47 13.83 -12.97 1.74
N PRO A 48 14.09 -12.67 0.44
CA PRO A 48 15.44 -12.70 -0.12
C PRO A 48 16.43 -11.87 0.71
N VAL A 49 17.64 -12.40 0.90
CA VAL A 49 18.70 -11.73 1.70
C VAL A 49 19.01 -10.31 1.23
N ALA A 50 18.91 -10.05 -0.08
CA ALA A 50 19.11 -8.72 -0.66
C ALA A 50 18.11 -7.66 -0.15
N LEU A 51 16.98 -8.09 0.41
CA LEU A 51 15.94 -7.23 0.99
C LEU A 51 16.01 -7.16 2.52
N ALA A 52 16.98 -7.84 3.14
CA ALA A 52 17.15 -7.83 4.59
C ALA A 52 17.27 -6.40 5.14
N GLY A 53 16.55 -6.13 6.23
CA GLY A 53 16.51 -4.80 6.85
C GLY A 53 15.73 -3.74 6.05
N ARG A 54 15.27 -4.04 4.83
CA ARG A 54 14.51 -3.10 3.97
C ARG A 54 13.08 -3.56 3.72
N ALA A 55 12.81 -4.85 3.81
CA ALA A 55 11.48 -5.43 3.69
C ALA A 55 11.09 -6.19 4.96
N ILE A 56 9.78 -6.35 5.14
CA ILE A 56 9.19 -7.08 6.27
C ILE A 56 8.02 -7.92 5.76
N PRO A 57 7.97 -9.24 6.04
CA PRO A 57 6.78 -10.02 5.77
C PRO A 57 5.76 -9.83 6.91
N LEU A 58 4.48 -9.99 6.60
CA LEU A 58 3.39 -9.74 7.55
C LEU A 58 3.42 -10.70 8.73
N ASP A 59 3.81 -11.96 8.51
CA ASP A 59 3.97 -12.99 9.54
C ASP A 59 5.04 -12.66 10.60
N GLU A 60 5.95 -11.73 10.33
CA GLU A 60 6.91 -11.21 11.31
C GLU A 60 6.24 -10.35 12.40
N VAL A 61 5.09 -9.74 12.09
CA VAL A 61 4.36 -8.84 13.00
C VAL A 61 2.98 -9.35 13.40
N LEU A 62 2.44 -10.28 12.62
CA LEU A 62 1.18 -10.99 12.87
C LEU A 62 1.43 -12.49 12.65
N PRO A 63 1.93 -13.20 13.68
CA PRO A 63 2.09 -14.65 13.60
C PRO A 63 0.79 -15.33 13.18
N ASP A 64 0.91 -16.42 12.42
CA ASP A 64 -0.20 -17.23 11.90
C ASP A 64 -1.15 -16.57 10.88
N VAL A 65 -0.84 -15.34 10.43
CA VAL A 65 -1.63 -14.69 9.38
C VAL A 65 -1.64 -15.51 8.09
N SER A 66 -2.82 -15.77 7.53
CA SER A 66 -2.96 -16.42 6.23
C SER A 66 -3.20 -15.38 5.13
N ARG A 67 -2.95 -15.78 3.88
CA ARG A 67 -3.32 -14.96 2.71
C ARG A 67 -4.84 -14.78 2.63
N MET A 68 -5.61 -15.74 3.11
CA MET A 68 -7.06 -15.67 3.12
C MET A 68 -7.56 -14.60 4.09
N ASP A 69 -6.95 -14.48 5.28
CA ASP A 69 -7.31 -13.43 6.25
C ASP A 69 -7.16 -12.02 5.65
N LEU A 70 -6.10 -11.82 4.86
CA LEU A 70 -5.88 -10.61 4.09
C LEU A 70 -6.96 -10.41 3.02
N LEU A 71 -7.20 -11.41 2.17
CA LEU A 71 -8.15 -11.29 1.06
C LEU A 71 -9.59 -11.05 1.53
N VAL A 72 -10.03 -11.73 2.59
CA VAL A 72 -11.37 -11.59 3.16
C VAL A 72 -11.62 -10.17 3.68
N GLN A 73 -10.59 -9.49 4.20
CA GLN A 73 -10.72 -8.09 4.61
C GLN A 73 -10.49 -7.09 3.47
N PHE A 74 -9.63 -7.43 2.52
CA PHE A 74 -9.20 -6.51 1.48
C PHE A 74 -10.21 -6.41 0.33
N VAL A 75 -10.68 -7.55 -0.20
CA VAL A 75 -11.55 -7.58 -1.38
C VAL A 75 -12.86 -6.81 -1.17
N PRO A 76 -13.60 -6.96 -0.05
CA PRO A 76 -14.84 -6.19 0.15
C PRO A 76 -14.61 -4.68 0.15
N ARG A 77 -13.46 -4.20 0.64
CA ARG A 77 -13.13 -2.78 0.65
C ARG A 77 -12.89 -2.22 -0.75
N LEU A 78 -12.39 -3.04 -1.68
CA LEU A 78 -12.24 -2.62 -3.08
C LEU A 78 -13.60 -2.40 -3.75
N HIS A 79 -14.60 -3.20 -3.40
CA HIS A 79 -15.96 -3.04 -3.92
C HIS A 79 -16.71 -1.83 -3.35
N THR A 80 -16.24 -1.25 -2.25
CA THR A 80 -16.81 -0.03 -1.67
C THR A 80 -16.15 1.26 -2.17
N LEU A 81 -15.13 1.15 -3.03
CA LEU A 81 -14.47 2.33 -3.58
C LEU A 81 -15.43 3.09 -4.51
N PRO A 82 -15.54 4.42 -4.36
CA PRO A 82 -16.39 5.22 -5.23
C PRO A 82 -15.81 5.28 -6.64
N ASP A 83 -16.69 5.47 -7.64
CA ASP A 83 -16.32 5.67 -9.05
C ASP A 83 -15.93 7.15 -9.34
N GLU A 84 -15.72 7.93 -8.29
CA GLU A 84 -15.45 9.37 -8.36
C GLU A 84 -13.98 9.67 -8.68
N SER A 85 -13.74 10.76 -9.40
CA SER A 85 -12.41 11.11 -9.93
C SER A 85 -11.54 11.93 -8.99
N ALA A 86 -12.09 12.44 -7.87
CA ALA A 86 -11.36 13.28 -6.92
C ALA A 86 -11.44 12.70 -5.50
N LEU A 87 -10.31 12.74 -4.77
CA LEU A 87 -10.26 12.34 -3.37
C LEU A 87 -11.03 13.37 -2.52
N THR A 88 -11.94 12.88 -1.68
CA THR A 88 -12.62 13.67 -0.66
C THR A 88 -11.66 14.21 0.39
N ASP A 89 -12.04 15.28 1.09
CA ASP A 89 -11.23 15.81 2.21
C ASP A 89 -10.99 14.76 3.30
N ALA A 90 -11.95 13.86 3.51
CA ALA A 90 -11.82 12.75 4.45
C ALA A 90 -10.76 11.75 4.01
N GLU A 91 -10.69 11.41 2.72
CA GLU A 91 -9.67 10.51 2.18
C GLU A 91 -8.28 11.15 2.19
N GLN A 92 -8.18 12.44 1.87
CA GLN A 92 -6.93 13.18 1.96
C GLN A 92 -6.44 13.23 3.42
N ALA A 93 -7.31 13.52 4.38
CA ALA A 93 -6.98 13.51 5.81
C ALA A 93 -6.59 12.10 6.29
N ALA A 94 -7.27 11.06 5.81
CA ALA A 94 -6.92 9.68 6.09
C ALA A 94 -5.53 9.31 5.54
N PHE A 95 -5.21 9.71 4.31
CA PHE A 95 -3.87 9.50 3.74
C PHE A 95 -2.80 10.22 4.58
N GLN A 96 -3.01 11.50 4.90
CA GLN A 96 -2.08 12.28 5.71
C GLN A 96 -1.86 11.66 7.10
N ARG A 97 -2.85 10.98 7.68
CA ARG A 97 -2.71 10.26 8.96
C ARG A 97 -1.61 9.20 8.92
N TYR A 98 -1.44 8.53 7.78
CA TYR A 98 -0.47 7.46 7.60
C TYR A 98 0.79 7.90 6.85
N ASP A 99 0.89 9.16 6.42
CA ASP A 99 2.01 9.67 5.64
C ASP A 99 3.34 9.49 6.38
N TRP A 100 4.23 8.71 5.76
CA TRP A 100 5.56 8.41 6.28
C TRP A 100 6.45 9.66 6.43
N LEU A 101 6.24 10.68 5.60
CA LEU A 101 7.00 11.94 5.66
C LEU A 101 6.55 12.87 6.77
N ARG A 102 5.40 12.62 7.40
CA ARG A 102 4.88 13.47 8.47
C ARG A 102 5.91 13.62 9.59
N GLY A 103 6.33 14.86 9.85
CA GLY A 103 7.30 15.19 10.88
C GLY A 103 8.76 14.84 10.55
N ARG A 104 9.06 14.39 9.32
CA ARG A 104 10.42 14.07 8.87
C ARG A 104 10.94 15.18 7.94
N ALA A 105 12.21 15.52 8.07
CA ALA A 105 12.88 16.41 7.12
C ALA A 105 13.23 15.62 5.85
N VAL A 106 12.78 16.09 4.69
CA VAL A 106 13.18 15.53 3.38
C VAL A 106 14.54 16.12 3.02
N ARG A 107 15.55 15.28 2.82
CA ARG A 107 16.81 15.71 2.22
C ARG A 107 16.64 15.70 0.70
N HIS A 108 16.77 16.88 0.09
CA HIS A 108 16.91 17.05 -1.35
C HIS A 108 18.29 16.60 -1.83
#